data_AF-A0A0I9YC46-F1
#
_entry.id   AF-A0A0I9YC46-F1
#
_cell.length_a   1.000
_cell.length_b   1.000
_cell.length_c   1.000
_cell.angle_alpha   90.00
_cell.angle_beta   90.00
_cell.angle_gamma   90.00
#
_symmetry.space_group_name_H-M   'P 1'
#
loop_
_entity.id
_entity.type
_entity.pdbx_description
1 polymer ?
#
loop_
_entity_poly.entity_id
_entity_poly.type
_entity_poly.pdbx_seq_one_letter_code
_entity_poly.pdbx_strand_id
1 'polypeptide(L)'
;MKHNHCGGVGIGSRGESLISSSGAALLLKSAQFNGLSKELSRVLSPWRLVRSVHNPGTTVLDLAVTIALSGDCLADAALVRGQSELFGPVASHPTINRLIDALGADRAAARAKIWGHHSPVR
;
A
#
# COMPACT_ATOMS: atom_id res chain seq x y z
N MET A 1 39.80 -13.52 6.27
CA MET A 1 39.50 -13.23 4.86
C MET A 1 37.98 -13.26 4.70
N LYS A 2 37.35 -12.12 4.38
CA LYS A 2 35.89 -12.03 4.19
C LYS A 2 35.57 -12.55 2.79
N HIS A 3 34.81 -13.64 2.71
CA HIS A 3 34.27 -14.11 1.44
C HIS A 3 32.96 -13.37 1.15
N ASN A 4 33.03 -12.39 0.27
CA ASN A 4 31.87 -11.72 -0.29
C ASN A 4 31.25 -12.65 -1.34
N HIS A 5 30.06 -13.18 -1.07
CA HIS A 5 29.25 -13.84 -2.08
C HIS A 5 28.40 -12.78 -2.78
N CYS A 6 28.80 -12.42 -4.00
CA CYS A 6 27.96 -11.70 -4.95
C CYS A 6 27.27 -12.70 -5.88
N GLY A 7 25.98 -12.50 -6.12
CA GLY A 7 25.32 -12.92 -7.36
C GLY A 7 24.46 -14.17 -7.26
N GLY A 8 23.17 -13.96 -6.95
CA GLY A 8 22.13 -14.96 -7.16
C GLY A 8 20.75 -14.35 -6.97
N VAL A 9 20.21 -13.69 -8.00
CA VAL A 9 18.77 -13.44 -8.05
C VAL A 9 18.12 -14.74 -8.52
N GLY A 10 17.64 -15.51 -7.55
CA GLY A 10 16.72 -16.61 -7.80
C GLY A 10 15.30 -16.08 -7.72
N ILE A 11 14.51 -16.25 -8.79
CA ILE A 11 13.07 -15.98 -8.74
C ILE A 11 12.42 -17.20 -8.09
N GLY A 12 12.36 -17.19 -6.76
CA GLY A 12 11.66 -18.19 -5.97
C GLY A 12 10.30 -17.64 -5.53
N SER A 13 9.24 -18.42 -5.72
CA SER A 13 7.89 -18.16 -5.16
C SER A 13 7.84 -18.37 -3.64
N ARG A 14 8.91 -18.02 -2.92
CA ARG A 14 9.02 -18.14 -1.46
C ARG A 14 8.94 -16.73 -0.90
N GLY A 15 8.07 -16.50 0.09
CA GLY A 15 7.72 -15.20 0.67
C GLY A 15 8.86 -14.43 1.33
N GLU A 16 9.89 -14.11 0.55
CA GLU A 16 10.98 -13.21 0.88
C GLU A 16 10.64 -11.83 0.30
N SER A 17 10.95 -10.79 1.06
CA SER A 17 10.62 -9.40 0.72
C SER A 17 11.14 -9.02 -0.67
N LEU A 18 10.24 -8.67 -1.59
CA LEU A 18 10.58 -8.39 -2.99
C LEU A 18 11.27 -7.01 -3.18
N ILE A 19 11.24 -6.16 -2.15
CA ILE A 19 11.78 -4.79 -2.17
C ILE A 19 12.27 -4.38 -0.79
N SER A 20 13.39 -3.65 -0.74
CA SER A 20 13.88 -3.01 0.49
C SER A 20 12.95 -1.87 0.96
N SER A 21 13.04 -1.48 2.24
CA SER A 21 12.32 -0.32 2.81
C SER A 21 12.52 0.96 1.99
N SER A 22 13.71 1.18 1.44
CA SER A 22 13.97 2.31 0.53
C SER A 22 13.26 2.17 -0.81
N GLY A 23 13.13 0.96 -1.35
CA GLY A 23 12.31 0.68 -2.54
C GLY A 23 10.83 0.96 -2.29
N ALA A 24 10.31 0.56 -1.13
CA ALA A 24 8.95 0.87 -0.73
C ALA A 24 8.69 2.36 -0.53
N ALA A 25 9.64 3.09 0.06
CA ALA A 25 9.56 4.54 0.16
C ALA A 25 9.56 5.21 -1.23
N LEU A 26 10.34 4.69 -2.18
CA LEU A 26 10.33 5.14 -3.58
C LEU A 26 8.98 4.88 -4.26
N LEU A 27 8.31 3.75 -4.00
CA LEU A 27 6.97 3.47 -4.52
C LEU A 27 5.95 4.48 -4.00
N LEU A 28 5.94 4.76 -2.70
CA LEU A 28 5.09 5.79 -2.11
C LEU A 28 5.37 7.17 -2.69
N LYS A 29 6.66 7.53 -2.82
CA LYS A 29 7.04 8.81 -3.40
C LYS A 29 6.58 8.93 -4.86
N SER A 30 6.67 7.85 -5.62
CA SER A 30 6.19 7.79 -7.01
C SER A 30 4.68 7.93 -7.09
N ALA A 31 3.93 7.30 -6.19
CA ALA A 31 2.48 7.43 -6.10
C ALA A 31 2.04 8.85 -5.68
N GLN A 32 2.82 9.52 -4.85
CA GLN A 32 2.61 10.94 -4.52
C GLN A 32 2.91 11.84 -5.72
N PHE A 33 4.06 11.62 -6.37
CA PHE A 33 4.52 12.43 -7.51
C PHE A 33 3.55 12.37 -8.69
N ASN A 34 3.04 11.19 -9.02
CA ASN A 34 2.08 11.00 -10.12
C ASN A 34 0.63 11.34 -9.71
N GLY A 35 0.38 11.87 -8.52
CA GLY A 35 -0.95 12.24 -8.05
C GLY A 35 -1.86 11.06 -7.69
N LEU A 36 -1.41 9.81 -7.82
CA LEU A 36 -2.18 8.61 -7.50
C LEU A 36 -2.73 8.64 -6.06
N SER A 37 -1.91 9.06 -5.10
CA SER A 37 -2.35 9.18 -3.70
C SER A 37 -3.52 10.15 -3.52
N LYS A 38 -3.48 11.29 -4.24
CA LYS A 38 -4.55 12.30 -4.22
C LYS A 38 -5.81 11.80 -4.91
N GLU A 39 -5.66 11.11 -6.03
CA GLU A 39 -6.79 10.54 -6.75
C GLU A 39 -7.47 9.41 -6.00
N LEU A 40 -6.72 8.47 -5.41
CA LEU A 40 -7.28 7.45 -4.53
C LEU A 40 -8.03 8.07 -3.35
N SER A 41 -7.47 9.12 -2.75
CA SER A 41 -8.13 9.85 -1.65
C SER A 41 -9.45 10.50 -2.09
N ARG A 42 -9.52 11.01 -3.33
CA ARG A 42 -10.74 11.60 -3.90
C ARG A 42 -11.78 10.53 -4.23
N VAL A 43 -11.36 9.49 -4.93
CA VAL A 43 -12.22 8.42 -5.44
C VAL A 43 -12.82 7.59 -4.30
N LEU A 44 -12.04 7.34 -3.24
CA LEU A 44 -12.47 6.58 -2.06
C LEU A 44 -13.09 7.43 -0.95
N SER A 45 -13.27 8.74 -1.18
CA SER A 45 -13.92 9.63 -0.21
C SER A 45 -15.31 9.17 0.28
N PRO A 46 -16.16 8.46 -0.51
CA PRO A 46 -17.43 7.94 -0.02
C PRO A 46 -17.31 6.89 1.09
N TRP A 47 -16.17 6.18 1.16
CA TRP A 47 -15.90 5.18 2.20
C TRP A 47 -15.20 5.78 3.43
N ARG A 48 -15.03 7.11 3.47
CA ARG A 48 -14.45 7.77 4.63
C ARG A 48 -15.47 7.83 5.78
N LEU A 49 -15.18 7.10 6.86
CA LEU A 49 -15.96 7.21 8.09
C LEU A 49 -15.86 8.63 8.67
N VAL A 50 -16.95 9.16 9.22
CA VAL A 50 -17.06 10.54 9.74
C VAL A 50 -15.98 10.87 10.78
N ARG A 51 -15.56 9.88 11.58
CA ARG A 51 -14.52 10.03 12.62
C ARG A 51 -13.19 9.37 12.25
N SER A 52 -12.98 9.03 10.98
CA SER A 52 -11.71 8.41 10.57
C SER A 52 -10.59 9.45 10.51
N VAL A 53 -9.55 9.23 11.29
CA VAL A 53 -8.27 9.96 11.16
C VAL A 53 -7.55 9.55 9.87
N HIS A 54 -7.69 8.29 9.46
CA HIS A 54 -7.02 7.76 8.29
C HIS A 54 -7.86 7.97 7.02
N ASN A 55 -7.22 8.49 5.97
CA ASN A 55 -7.84 8.58 4.67
C ASN A 55 -7.88 7.18 4.02
N PRO A 56 -9.02 6.74 3.46
CA PRO A 56 -9.13 5.42 2.83
C PRO A 56 -8.17 5.27 1.63
N GLY A 57 -7.94 6.34 0.86
CA GLY A 57 -7.01 6.33 -0.28
C GLY A 57 -5.56 6.15 0.12
N THR A 58 -5.10 6.84 1.17
CA THR A 58 -3.73 6.65 1.68
C THR A 58 -3.58 5.30 2.36
N THR A 59 -4.61 4.84 3.08
CA THR A 59 -4.59 3.52 3.74
C THR A 59 -4.50 2.36 2.73
N VAL A 60 -5.19 2.45 1.59
CA VAL A 60 -5.08 1.47 0.50
C VAL A 60 -3.68 1.50 -0.14
N LEU A 61 -3.07 2.68 -0.27
CA LEU A 61 -1.71 2.82 -0.78
C LEU A 61 -0.68 2.24 0.19
N ASP A 62 -0.80 2.50 1.50
CA ASP A 62 0.07 1.94 2.54
C ASP A 62 -0.04 0.42 2.60
N LEU A 63 -1.26 -0.10 2.40
CA LEU A 63 -1.50 -1.54 2.27
C LEU A 63 -0.81 -2.11 1.02
N ALA A 64 -0.90 -1.47 -0.14
CA ALA A 64 -0.22 -1.92 -1.35
C ALA A 64 1.30 -1.95 -1.18
N VAL A 65 1.87 -0.95 -0.48
CA VAL A 65 3.30 -0.89 -0.14
C VAL A 65 3.68 -2.01 0.81
N THR A 66 2.84 -2.28 1.81
CA THR A 66 3.04 -3.40 2.75
C THR A 66 3.04 -4.74 2.01
N ILE A 67 2.12 -4.95 1.06
CA ILE A 67 2.07 -6.17 0.25
C ILE A 67 3.31 -6.28 -0.65
N ALA A 68 3.72 -5.19 -1.29
CA ALA A 68 4.90 -5.17 -2.14
C ALA A 68 6.18 -5.48 -1.32
N LEU A 69 6.25 -5.01 -0.08
CA LEU A 69 7.31 -5.34 0.88
C LEU A 69 7.25 -6.80 1.35
N SER A 70 6.08 -7.31 1.72
CA SER A 70 5.91 -8.60 2.42
C SER A 70 5.79 -9.80 1.48
N GLY A 71 5.35 -9.59 0.24
CA GLY A 71 5.03 -10.66 -0.69
C GLY A 71 3.68 -11.33 -0.41
N ASP A 72 3.30 -11.58 0.86
CA ASP A 72 2.08 -12.35 1.17
C ASP A 72 1.39 -12.08 2.53
N CYS A 73 1.92 -11.22 3.42
CA CYS A 73 1.38 -11.08 4.79
C CYS A 73 1.03 -9.64 5.21
N LEU A 74 -0.21 -9.43 5.68
CA LEU A 74 -0.63 -8.18 6.35
C LEU A 74 0.15 -7.90 7.64
N ALA A 75 0.76 -8.91 8.27
CA ALA A 75 1.51 -8.78 9.52
C ALA A 75 2.61 -7.69 9.44
N ASP A 76 3.16 -7.46 8.25
CA ASP A 76 4.21 -6.46 8.01
C ASP A 76 3.72 -5.02 8.04
N ALA A 77 2.40 -4.77 8.11
CA ALA A 77 1.90 -3.41 8.33
C ALA A 77 2.41 -2.84 9.67
N ALA A 78 2.73 -3.70 10.65
CA ALA A 78 3.39 -3.30 11.88
C ALA A 78 4.85 -2.83 11.65
N LEU A 79 5.57 -3.43 10.72
CA LEU A 79 6.93 -3.02 10.33
C LEU A 79 6.91 -1.66 9.63
N VAL A 80 6.00 -1.47 8.67
CA VAL A 80 5.83 -0.18 7.97
C VAL A 80 5.42 0.92 8.96
N ARG A 81 4.48 0.62 9.87
CA ARG A 81 4.11 1.52 10.98
C ARG A 81 5.27 1.87 11.91
N GLY A 82 6.16 0.92 12.17
CA GLY A 82 7.36 1.12 12.99
C GLY A 82 8.41 2.02 12.32
N GLN A 83 8.25 2.33 11.04
CA GLN A 83 9.11 3.21 10.24
C GLN A 83 8.34 4.47 9.82
N SER A 84 7.61 5.08 10.77
CA SER A 84 6.74 6.24 10.51
C SER A 84 7.49 7.45 9.94
N GLU A 85 8.81 7.55 10.14
CA GLU A 85 9.65 8.57 9.51
C GLU A 85 9.73 8.42 7.99
N LEU A 86 9.64 7.19 7.45
CA LEU A 86 9.63 6.93 6.01
C LEU A 86 8.21 6.93 5.42
N PHE A 87 7.25 6.36 6.15
CA PHE A 87 5.92 6.03 5.63
C PHE A 87 4.81 6.97 6.12
N GLY A 88 5.09 7.79 7.14
CA GLY A 88 4.08 8.61 7.80
C GLY A 88 3.15 7.79 8.71
N PRO A 89 1.99 8.36 9.10
CA PRO A 89 1.02 7.67 9.96
C PRO A 89 0.28 6.57 9.19
N VAL A 90 0.66 5.32 9.45
CA VAL A 90 0.04 4.14 8.84
C VAL A 90 -1.05 3.55 9.75
N ALA A 91 -2.19 3.20 9.15
CA ALA A 91 -3.34 2.66 9.86
C ALA A 91 -3.00 1.33 10.57
N SER A 92 -3.62 1.11 11.74
CA SER A 92 -3.53 -0.18 12.43
C SER A 92 -4.26 -1.29 11.67
N HIS A 93 -3.85 -2.55 11.85
CA HIS A 93 -4.51 -3.73 11.28
C HIS A 93 -6.04 -3.73 11.40
N PRO A 94 -6.67 -3.48 12.58
CA PRO A 94 -8.13 -3.45 12.67
C PRO A 94 -8.76 -2.30 11.85
N THR A 95 -8.03 -1.21 11.62
CA THR A 95 -8.51 -0.11 10.77
C THR A 95 -8.44 -0.50 9.30
N ILE A 96 -7.34 -1.12 8.88
CA ILE A 96 -7.16 -1.66 7.52
C ILE A 96 -8.24 -2.71 7.25
N ASN A 97 -8.45 -3.67 8.15
CA ASN A 97 -9.44 -4.73 7.96
C ASN A 97 -10.85 -4.17 7.79
N ARG A 98 -11.28 -3.24 8.66
CA ARG A 98 -12.59 -2.60 8.53
C ARG A 98 -12.76 -1.84 7.21
N LEU A 99 -11.70 -1.23 6.69
CA LEU A 99 -11.74 -0.58 5.39
C LEU A 99 -11.92 -1.61 4.27
N ILE A 100 -11.18 -2.71 4.31
CA ILE A 100 -11.34 -3.81 3.34
C ILE A 100 -12.74 -4.42 3.41
N ASP A 101 -13.28 -4.64 4.62
CA ASP A 101 -14.65 -5.12 4.81
C ASP A 101 -15.68 -4.15 4.20
N ALA A 102 -15.52 -2.84 4.44
CA ALA A 102 -16.40 -1.80 3.90
C ALA A 102 -16.33 -1.70 2.37
N LEU A 103 -15.13 -1.81 1.79
CA LEU A 103 -14.94 -1.85 0.34
C LEU A 103 -15.47 -3.15 -0.26
N GLY A 104 -15.35 -4.27 0.45
CA GLY A 104 -15.85 -5.58 0.04
C GLY A 104 -17.37 -5.66 0.04
N ALA A 105 -18.01 -5.02 1.03
CA ALA A 105 -19.47 -4.91 1.11
C ALA A 105 -20.07 -4.15 -0.09
N ASP A 106 -19.32 -3.19 -0.66
CA ASP A 106 -19.69 -2.44 -1.88
C ASP A 106 -18.64 -2.61 -3.00
N ARG A 107 -18.25 -3.87 -3.25
CA ARG A 107 -17.16 -4.21 -4.17
C ARG A 107 -17.40 -3.67 -5.59
N ALA A 108 -18.64 -3.71 -6.07
CA ALA A 108 -18.97 -3.26 -7.42
C ALA A 108 -18.74 -1.75 -7.58
N ALA A 109 -19.24 -0.92 -6.65
CA ALA A 109 -19.04 0.52 -6.72
C ALA A 109 -17.58 0.90 -6.47
N ALA A 110 -16.91 0.26 -5.49
CA ALA A 110 -15.49 0.47 -5.22
C ALA A 110 -14.64 0.20 -6.48
N ARG A 111 -14.87 -0.94 -7.15
CA ARG A 111 -14.18 -1.29 -8.40
C ARG A 111 -14.48 -0.29 -9.51
N ALA A 112 -15.74 0.09 -9.70
CA ALA A 112 -16.13 1.07 -10.73
C ALA A 112 -15.47 2.43 -10.50
N LYS A 113 -15.34 2.86 -9.25
CA LYS A 113 -14.70 4.13 -8.88
C LYS A 113 -13.19 4.10 -9.10
N ILE A 114 -12.51 3.03 -8.67
CA ILE A 114 -11.05 2.88 -8.84
C ILE A 114 -10.69 2.72 -10.31
N TRP A 115 -11.37 1.82 -11.03
CA TRP A 115 -11.01 1.46 -12.40
C TRP A 115 -11.63 2.39 -13.45
N GLY A 116 -12.74 3.06 -13.13
CA GLY A 116 -13.39 4.04 -13.99
C GLY A 116 -12.64 5.37 -14.09
N HIS A 117 -11.57 5.56 -13.30
CA HIS A 117 -10.72 6.76 -13.37
C HIS A 117 -9.45 6.59 -14.22
N HIS A 118 -9.35 5.51 -15.02
CA HIS A 118 -8.26 5.36 -15.98
C HIS A 118 -8.31 6.47 -17.05
N SER A 119 -7.45 7.47 -16.93
CA SER A 119 -6.89 8.10 -18.13
C SER A 119 -5.88 7.12 -18.73
N PRO A 120 -5.91 6.83 -20.03
CA PRO A 120 -4.88 6.02 -20.65
C PRO A 120 -3.54 6.72 -20.42
N VAL A 121 -2.60 6.00 -19.80
CA VAL A 121 -1.21 6.43 -19.74
C VAL A 121 -0.74 6.51 -21.19
N ARG A 122 -0.56 7.73 -21.69
CA ARG A 122 -0.09 8.02 -23.05
C ARG A 122 1.42 8.20 -23.05
#